data_AF-A0A6A6YAX5-F1
#
_entry.id   AF-A0A6A6YAX5-F1
#
_cell.length_a   1.000
_cell.length_b   1.000
_cell.length_c   1.000
_cell.angle_alpha   90.00
_cell.angle_beta   90.00
_cell.angle_gamma   90.00
#
_symmetry.space_group_name_H-M   'P 1'
#
loop_
_entity.id
_entity.type
_entity.pdbx_description
1 polymer ?
#
loop_
_entity_poly.entity_id
_entity_poly.type
_entity_poly.pdbx_seq_one_letter_code
_entity_poly.pdbx_strand_id
1 'polypeptide(L)'
;MHLRGPMNLTQLAVYTLPGTVSGKRSSSTDFSSSTTLFSASATTTRENSTPTTFQSVFSTYATSTDSDSQSSVATTSTDPSSSLQPSTVVKADAGSWSRVAYYQSAASAQATGFAFLNNRGNDAVSGTWDSTFGNSLSYASSDGTTCANISTPFNGNLSTSEVELAVFTNQVCNGDCDYTRPKSVAHHGWSGEAKAFFIEFQADHYNNTPGSNQGLIQDAPAWWFLNANIPRILQYGDDRNGNPCSCWAYGCGEFDAFEILEMGEMRAKSTLHRQGNIEGGDSNYFLRPVGKTIKVAVVWNDYDITVAILDDSFSFSETLTASQIADIVSYSEQSNTDSLFAIGT
;
A
#
# COMPACT_ATOMS: atom_id res chain seq x y z
N MET A 1 1.22 3.29 0.13
CA MET A 1 1.36 4.49 -0.71
C MET A 1 2.01 4.09 -2.01
N HIS A 2 1.91 4.91 -3.04
CA HIS A 2 2.44 4.65 -4.36
C HIS A 2 3.12 5.88 -4.92
N LEU A 3 4.19 5.70 -5.68
CA LEU A 3 4.99 6.77 -6.27
C LEU A 3 5.13 6.51 -7.77
N ARG A 4 4.99 7.55 -8.58
CA ARG A 4 5.21 7.51 -10.03
C ARG A 4 6.12 8.66 -10.46
N GLY A 5 7.05 8.35 -11.36
CA GLY A 5 7.95 9.35 -11.92
C GLY A 5 7.30 10.22 -13.02
N PRO A 6 8.04 11.19 -13.56
CA PRO A 6 9.42 11.52 -13.18
C PRO A 6 9.56 12.22 -11.83
N MET A 7 10.33 11.62 -10.93
CA MET A 7 10.49 12.11 -9.56
C MET A 7 11.86 11.71 -8.98
N ASN A 8 12.55 12.68 -8.39
CA ASN A 8 13.71 12.45 -7.53
C ASN A 8 13.28 12.58 -6.07
N LEU A 9 13.27 11.46 -5.36
CA LEU A 9 12.93 11.34 -3.95
C LEU A 9 14.18 11.53 -3.08
N THR A 10 14.16 12.55 -2.22
CA THR A 10 15.25 12.83 -1.27
C THR A 10 14.99 12.14 0.06
N GLN A 11 13.78 12.28 0.62
CA GLN A 11 13.39 11.69 1.91
C GLN A 11 11.95 11.20 1.88
N LEU A 12 11.67 10.15 2.67
CA LEU A 12 10.33 9.66 2.94
C LEU A 12 10.24 9.23 4.41
N ALA A 13 9.19 9.63 5.10
CA ALA A 13 8.94 9.26 6.48
C ALA A 13 7.47 8.88 6.70
N VAL A 14 7.22 7.92 7.59
CA VAL A 14 5.87 7.58 8.04
C VAL A 14 5.81 7.67 9.55
N TYR A 15 4.74 8.28 10.05
CA TYR A 15 4.47 8.45 11.47
C TYR A 15 3.13 7.82 11.84
N THR A 16 3.05 7.33 13.06
CA THR A 16 1.80 6.87 13.66
C THR A 16 1.66 7.47 15.05
N LEU A 17 0.42 7.69 15.49
CA LEU A 17 0.14 8.06 16.87
C LEU A 17 -0.07 6.78 17.70
N PRO A 18 0.79 6.48 18.69
CA PRO A 18 0.62 5.28 19.51
C PRO A 18 -0.74 5.27 20.23
N GLY A 19 -1.43 4.13 20.19
CA GLY A 19 -2.68 3.91 20.93
C GLY A 19 -3.99 4.17 20.16
N THR A 20 -3.95 4.60 18.90
CA THR A 20 -5.15 4.79 18.05
C THR A 20 -5.62 3.50 17.35
N VAL A 21 -5.45 2.33 17.99
CA VAL A 21 -6.12 1.12 17.52
C VAL A 21 -7.59 1.20 17.92
N SER A 22 -8.39 1.94 17.15
CA SER A 22 -9.85 1.81 17.22
C SER A 22 -10.20 0.38 16.81
N GLY A 23 -10.95 -0.28 17.70
CA GLY A 23 -11.11 -1.73 17.72
C GLY A 23 -11.63 -2.31 16.42
N LYS A 24 -11.33 -3.60 16.21
CA LYS A 24 -12.08 -4.47 15.29
C LYS A 24 -13.57 -4.13 15.43
N ARG A 25 -14.19 -3.52 14.41
CA ARG A 25 -15.62 -3.72 14.19
C ARG A 25 -15.78 -5.21 13.94
N SER A 26 -16.09 -5.93 15.00
CA SER A 26 -16.74 -7.23 14.93
C SER A 26 -17.94 -7.05 14.00
N SER A 27 -17.83 -7.56 12.78
CA SER A 27 -18.97 -7.89 11.95
C SER A 27 -19.70 -9.05 12.63
N SER A 28 -20.38 -8.77 13.74
CA SER A 28 -21.44 -9.63 14.25
C SER A 28 -22.66 -9.31 13.40
N THR A 29 -22.85 -10.11 12.36
CA THR A 29 -24.12 -10.20 11.64
C THR A 29 -25.15 -10.80 12.59
N ASP A 30 -25.73 -9.96 13.45
CA ASP A 30 -26.95 -10.30 14.16
C ASP A 30 -28.09 -10.24 13.15
N PHE A 31 -28.32 -11.38 12.49
CA PHE A 31 -29.48 -11.64 11.67
C PHE A 31 -30.70 -11.76 12.59
N SER A 32 -31.23 -10.63 13.05
CA SER A 32 -32.52 -10.60 13.74
C SER A 32 -33.61 -10.72 12.68
N SER A 33 -34.08 -11.96 12.48
CA SER A 33 -35.25 -12.29 11.67
C SER A 33 -36.50 -11.59 12.21
N SER A 34 -36.84 -10.44 11.63
CA SER A 34 -38.20 -9.89 11.73
C SER A 34 -39.02 -10.42 10.56
N THR A 35 -39.77 -11.49 10.81
CA THR A 35 -40.80 -12.00 9.92
C THR A 35 -41.99 -11.03 9.88
N THR A 36 -42.06 -10.22 8.84
CA THR A 36 -43.32 -9.57 8.42
C THR A 36 -43.98 -10.40 7.33
N LEU A 37 -45.09 -11.04 7.71
CA LEU A 37 -46.02 -11.77 6.87
C LEU A 37 -46.59 -10.88 5.76
N PHE A 38 -46.46 -11.32 4.51
CA PHE A 38 -47.41 -10.97 3.45
C PHE A 38 -47.83 -12.23 2.70
N SER A 39 -49.12 -12.55 2.85
CA SER A 39 -49.81 -13.60 2.11
C SER A 39 -50.11 -13.14 0.68
N ALA A 40 -49.77 -13.97 -0.29
CA ALA A 40 -50.52 -14.09 -1.54
C ALA A 40 -50.40 -15.53 -2.06
N SER A 41 -51.54 -16.22 -2.10
CA SER A 41 -51.69 -17.55 -2.69
C SER A 41 -51.82 -17.46 -4.20
N ALA A 42 -51.15 -18.33 -4.94
CA ALA A 42 -51.69 -18.92 -6.17
C ALA A 42 -50.94 -20.22 -6.52
N THR A 43 -51.74 -21.27 -6.61
CA THR A 43 -51.49 -22.69 -6.84
C THR A 43 -51.04 -23.00 -8.27
N THR A 44 -50.03 -23.87 -8.50
CA THR A 44 -50.12 -25.05 -9.40
C THR A 44 -48.92 -26.02 -9.26
N THR A 45 -49.23 -27.27 -8.90
CA THR A 45 -48.67 -28.59 -9.32
C THR A 45 -47.16 -28.79 -9.56
N ARG A 46 -46.48 -29.65 -8.76
CA ARG A 46 -46.12 -31.09 -9.02
C ARG A 46 -45.19 -31.25 -10.24
N GLU A 47 -43.95 -31.76 -10.15
CA GLU A 47 -43.59 -33.15 -9.80
C GLU A 47 -42.08 -33.34 -9.49
N ASN A 48 -41.81 -34.11 -8.43
CA ASN A 48 -40.85 -35.22 -8.30
C ASN A 48 -39.45 -35.19 -8.96
N SER A 49 -38.39 -35.28 -8.14
CA SER A 49 -37.22 -36.19 -8.30
C SER A 49 -36.31 -36.14 -7.06
N THR A 50 -36.38 -37.17 -6.22
CA THR A 50 -35.48 -37.46 -5.09
C THR A 50 -34.13 -38.08 -5.53
N PRO A 51 -33.12 -38.15 -4.63
CA PRO A 51 -31.70 -38.12 -4.97
C PRO A 51 -31.05 -39.52 -5.00
N THR A 52 -29.93 -39.65 -5.71
CA THR A 52 -29.11 -40.88 -5.71
C THR A 52 -27.72 -40.61 -5.11
N THR A 53 -27.61 -41.01 -3.84
CA THR A 53 -26.55 -41.84 -3.24
C THR A 53 -25.07 -41.43 -3.40
N PHE A 54 -24.52 -40.97 -2.29
CA PHE A 54 -23.11 -41.02 -1.90
C PHE A 54 -22.54 -42.45 -1.98
N GLN A 55 -21.35 -42.61 -2.57
CA GLN A 55 -20.41 -43.66 -2.14
C GLN A 55 -19.00 -43.09 -1.96
N SER A 56 -18.57 -43.21 -0.70
CA SER A 56 -17.23 -43.02 -0.16
C SER A 56 -16.35 -44.21 -0.53
N VAL A 57 -15.11 -43.95 -0.90
CA VAL A 57 -14.01 -44.92 -0.84
C VAL A 57 -12.76 -44.20 -0.35
N PHE A 58 -12.52 -44.32 0.96
CA PHE A 58 -11.22 -44.11 1.58
C PHE A 58 -10.31 -45.29 1.21
N SER A 59 -9.08 -45.00 0.80
CA SER A 59 -8.02 -46.01 0.67
C SER A 59 -6.85 -45.63 1.57
N THR A 60 -6.67 -46.45 2.59
CA THR A 60 -5.60 -46.47 3.58
C THR A 60 -4.36 -47.08 2.94
N TYR A 61 -3.17 -46.49 3.15
CA TYR A 61 -1.92 -47.23 3.07
C TYR A 61 -1.10 -47.02 4.34
N ALA A 62 -0.68 -48.16 4.88
CA ALA A 62 0.00 -48.33 6.14
C ALA A 62 1.53 -48.23 6.00
N THR A 63 2.12 -47.98 7.16
CA THR A 63 3.51 -48.03 7.62
C THR A 63 4.36 -49.20 7.14
N SER A 64 5.65 -48.94 6.94
CA SER A 64 6.73 -49.91 7.12
C SER A 64 7.94 -49.24 7.81
N THR A 65 8.36 -49.88 8.90
CA THR A 65 9.52 -49.59 9.77
C THR A 65 10.70 -50.51 9.43
N ASP A 66 11.93 -49.98 9.47
CA ASP A 66 13.20 -50.59 9.93
C ASP A 66 14.27 -49.48 9.83
N SER A 67 14.93 -48.97 10.88
CA SER A 67 16.01 -49.56 11.74
C SER A 67 17.17 -50.10 10.91
N ASP A 68 18.46 -49.82 11.15
CA ASP A 68 19.23 -48.99 12.07
C ASP A 68 20.70 -49.09 11.57
N SER A 69 21.56 -48.09 11.74
CA SER A 69 23.02 -48.27 11.93
C SER A 69 23.79 -46.94 12.04
N GLN A 70 24.52 -46.88 13.14
CA GLN A 70 25.39 -45.83 13.66
C GLN A 70 26.66 -45.61 12.82
N SER A 71 27.17 -44.37 12.80
CA SER A 71 28.56 -44.13 13.21
C SER A 71 28.80 -42.66 13.59
N SER A 72 29.49 -42.51 14.72
CA SER A 72 29.88 -41.31 15.45
C SER A 72 31.22 -40.73 15.00
N VAL A 73 31.38 -39.40 14.87
CA VAL A 73 32.63 -38.67 15.21
C VAL A 73 32.30 -37.22 15.64
N ALA A 74 33.14 -36.70 16.53
CA ALA A 74 32.96 -35.63 17.50
C ALA A 74 33.05 -34.15 17.01
N THR A 75 32.41 -33.32 17.84
CA THR A 75 32.59 -31.88 18.17
C THR A 75 33.84 -31.13 17.72
N THR A 76 33.62 -29.94 17.16
CA THR A 76 34.35 -28.70 17.52
C THR A 76 33.43 -27.48 17.39
N SER A 77 33.28 -26.79 18.53
CA SER A 77 32.57 -25.53 18.75
C SER A 77 33.44 -24.34 18.34
N THR A 78 32.91 -23.44 17.51
CA THR A 78 33.38 -22.04 17.42
C THR A 78 32.21 -21.12 17.11
N ASP A 79 31.75 -20.40 18.14
CA ASP A 79 30.97 -19.17 18.03
C ASP A 79 31.73 -18.09 17.27
N PRO A 80 30.99 -17.23 16.54
CA PRO A 80 31.23 -15.80 16.68
C PRO A 80 29.94 -15.10 17.08
N SER A 81 29.91 -14.65 18.34
CA SER A 81 29.04 -13.61 18.85
C SER A 81 29.13 -12.37 17.97
N SER A 82 28.07 -12.07 17.22
CA SER A 82 27.75 -10.73 16.74
C SER A 82 26.36 -10.38 17.27
N SER A 83 26.36 -9.59 18.32
CA SER A 83 25.19 -9.07 19.00
C SER A 83 24.32 -8.27 18.03
N LEU A 84 23.17 -8.81 17.66
CA LEU A 84 22.07 -8.04 17.08
C LEU A 84 21.58 -7.07 18.16
N GLN A 85 21.93 -5.80 17.99
CA GLN A 85 21.47 -4.71 18.83
C GLN A 85 19.95 -4.57 18.62
N PRO A 86 19.11 -4.67 19.66
CA PRO A 86 17.68 -4.43 19.50
C PRO A 86 17.46 -2.96 19.14
N SER A 87 16.70 -2.72 18.08
CA SER A 87 16.17 -1.41 17.72
C SER A 87 15.47 -0.84 18.94
N THR A 88 15.99 0.26 19.49
CA THR A 88 15.37 0.99 20.58
C THR A 88 14.07 1.60 20.08
N VAL A 89 12.96 0.91 20.34
CA VAL A 89 11.63 1.52 20.24
C VAL A 89 11.57 2.58 21.34
N VAL A 90 11.82 3.82 20.96
CA VAL A 90 11.63 4.97 21.85
C VAL A 90 10.16 5.00 22.21
N LYS A 91 9.85 4.74 23.49
CA LYS A 91 8.49 4.84 24.00
C LYS A 91 8.09 6.31 23.96
N ALA A 92 7.37 6.70 22.92
CA ALA A 92 6.84 8.05 22.79
C ALA A 92 5.92 8.37 23.97
N ASP A 93 6.05 9.59 24.48
CA ASP A 93 5.10 10.15 25.45
C ASP A 93 3.69 10.12 24.87
N ALA A 94 2.67 9.96 25.72
CA ALA A 94 1.28 9.97 25.30
C ALA A 94 0.98 11.24 24.50
N GLY A 95 0.53 11.09 23.24
CA GLY A 95 0.24 12.21 22.33
C GLY A 95 1.37 12.57 21.34
N SER A 96 2.56 11.94 21.44
CA SER A 96 3.65 12.15 20.49
C SER A 96 3.58 11.16 19.33
N TRP A 97 3.76 11.65 18.11
CA TRP A 97 3.75 10.83 16.89
C TRP A 97 5.13 10.23 16.67
N SER A 98 5.21 8.92 16.50
CA SER A 98 6.47 8.19 16.30
C SER A 98 6.71 7.88 14.85
N ARG A 99 7.93 8.16 14.35
CA ARG A 99 8.38 7.75 13.02
C ARG A 99 8.59 6.23 12.98
N VAL A 100 7.78 5.55 12.20
CA VAL A 100 7.80 4.08 12.07
C VAL A 100 8.51 3.58 10.81
N ALA A 101 8.77 4.49 9.86
CA ALA A 101 9.57 4.20 8.67
C ALA A 101 10.30 5.46 8.21
N TYR A 102 11.52 5.29 7.73
CA TYR A 102 12.36 6.38 7.24
C TYR A 102 13.27 5.94 6.11
N TYR A 103 13.40 6.80 5.12
CA TYR A 103 14.22 6.62 3.93
C TYR A 103 14.88 7.95 3.57
N GLN A 104 16.14 7.88 3.14
CA GLN A 104 16.87 8.99 2.55
C GLN A 104 17.73 8.47 1.41
N SER A 105 17.65 9.08 0.23
CA SER A 105 18.34 8.58 -0.98
C SER A 105 19.85 8.54 -0.84
N ALA A 106 20.45 9.53 -0.18
CA ALA A 106 21.88 9.59 0.10
C ALA A 106 22.39 8.44 1.00
N ALA A 107 21.49 7.74 1.70
CA ALA A 107 21.79 6.63 2.60
C ALA A 107 20.76 5.51 2.45
N SER A 108 20.34 5.20 1.22
CA SER A 108 19.19 4.31 0.95
C SER A 108 19.30 2.94 1.62
N ALA A 109 20.51 2.39 1.76
CA ALA A 109 20.76 1.13 2.44
C ALA A 109 20.38 1.13 3.94
N GLN A 110 20.20 2.31 4.54
CA GLN A 110 19.76 2.50 5.93
C GLN A 110 18.25 2.69 6.05
N ALA A 111 17.50 2.55 4.96
CA ALA A 111 16.05 2.67 4.99
C ALA A 111 15.44 1.64 5.96
N THR A 112 14.48 2.08 6.76
CA THR A 112 13.80 1.26 7.76
C THR A 112 12.29 1.32 7.58
N GLY A 113 11.60 0.23 7.94
CA GLY A 113 10.15 0.16 7.94
C GLY A 113 9.48 0.05 6.56
N PHE A 114 10.23 0.14 5.45
CA PHE A 114 9.70 0.09 4.09
C PHE A 114 9.97 -1.23 3.36
N ALA A 115 9.00 -1.66 2.55
CA ALA A 115 9.21 -2.56 1.43
C ALA A 115 8.85 -1.83 0.12
N PHE A 116 9.80 -1.76 -0.81
CA PHE A 116 9.61 -1.16 -2.13
C PHE A 116 9.24 -2.26 -3.13
N LEU A 117 8.02 -2.19 -3.66
CA LEU A 117 7.44 -3.16 -4.58
C LEU A 117 7.11 -2.50 -5.91
N ASN A 118 6.92 -3.29 -6.96
CA ASN A 118 6.35 -2.83 -8.23
C ASN A 118 5.34 -3.86 -8.77
N ASN A 119 4.51 -3.42 -9.71
CA ASN A 119 3.49 -4.28 -10.33
C ASN A 119 4.04 -5.00 -11.57
N ARG A 120 5.10 -5.81 -11.38
CA ARG A 120 5.87 -6.43 -12.48
C ARG A 120 6.07 -7.94 -12.32
N GLY A 121 5.22 -8.60 -11.51
CA GLY A 121 5.36 -9.98 -11.08
C GLY A 121 5.95 -10.97 -12.09
N ASN A 122 6.92 -11.76 -11.64
CA ASN A 122 7.63 -12.76 -12.44
C ASN A 122 7.86 -14.02 -11.62
N ASP A 123 7.27 -15.14 -12.06
CA ASP A 123 7.34 -16.46 -11.40
C ASP A 123 8.77 -16.94 -11.11
N ALA A 124 9.77 -16.49 -11.89
CA ALA A 124 11.17 -16.88 -11.71
C ALA A 124 11.94 -16.02 -10.69
N VAL A 125 11.39 -14.87 -10.27
CA VAL A 125 12.09 -13.88 -9.43
C VAL A 125 11.31 -13.55 -8.17
N SER A 126 10.16 -12.88 -8.32
CA SER A 126 9.19 -12.64 -7.25
C SER A 126 7.87 -12.17 -7.86
N GLY A 127 6.77 -12.49 -7.19
CA GLY A 127 5.44 -12.26 -7.76
C GLY A 127 5.10 -13.28 -8.85
N THR A 128 4.00 -13.01 -9.56
CA THR A 128 3.49 -13.84 -10.63
C THR A 128 2.87 -12.99 -11.74
N TRP A 129 2.82 -13.56 -12.94
CA TRP A 129 2.03 -13.05 -14.05
C TRP A 129 1.20 -14.18 -14.62
N ASP A 130 -0.06 -13.91 -14.93
CA ASP A 130 -0.90 -14.81 -15.69
C ASP A 130 -1.85 -14.03 -16.63
N SER A 131 -2.41 -14.72 -17.61
CA SER A 131 -3.32 -14.11 -18.59
C SER A 131 -4.70 -13.77 -18.03
N THR A 132 -5.00 -14.13 -16.79
CA THR A 132 -6.27 -13.84 -16.13
C THR A 132 -6.22 -12.54 -15.34
N PHE A 133 -5.14 -12.28 -14.63
CA PHE A 133 -5.01 -11.15 -13.71
C PHE A 133 -3.76 -10.30 -13.98
N GLY A 134 -3.03 -10.52 -15.08
CA GLY A 134 -1.82 -9.76 -15.40
C GLY A 134 -0.75 -9.86 -14.31
N ASN A 135 0.03 -8.79 -14.14
CA ASN A 135 1.10 -8.73 -13.14
C ASN A 135 0.55 -8.68 -11.71
N SER A 136 1.22 -9.36 -10.79
CA SER A 136 1.07 -9.15 -9.35
C SER A 136 2.16 -8.21 -8.83
N LEU A 137 2.09 -7.87 -7.53
CA LEU A 137 3.22 -7.28 -6.82
C LEU A 137 4.45 -8.20 -6.81
N SER A 138 5.60 -7.57 -6.93
CA SER A 138 6.96 -8.12 -6.85
C SER A 138 7.85 -7.17 -6.06
N TYR A 139 8.97 -7.67 -5.50
CA TYR A 139 9.99 -6.75 -4.99
C TYR A 139 10.59 -5.95 -6.14
N ALA A 140 10.80 -4.66 -5.94
CA ALA A 140 11.39 -3.80 -6.95
C ALA A 140 12.92 -3.87 -6.93
N SER A 141 13.54 -3.71 -8.10
CA SER A 141 14.96 -3.31 -8.22
C SER A 141 15.18 -1.92 -7.63
N SER A 142 16.45 -1.56 -7.39
CA SER A 142 16.79 -0.28 -6.75
C SER A 142 16.36 0.94 -7.55
N ASP A 143 16.15 0.82 -8.87
CA ASP A 143 15.63 1.85 -9.76
C ASP A 143 14.13 1.68 -10.08
N GLY A 144 13.46 0.69 -9.48
CA GLY A 144 12.03 0.40 -9.68
C GLY A 144 11.65 -0.24 -11.02
N THR A 145 12.58 -0.39 -11.96
CA THR A 145 12.26 -0.74 -13.36
C THR A 145 12.00 -2.24 -13.58
N THR A 146 12.51 -3.11 -12.68
CA THR A 146 12.45 -4.57 -12.82
C THR A 146 12.12 -5.28 -11.50
N CYS A 147 11.88 -6.59 -11.56
CA CYS A 147 11.73 -7.43 -10.38
C CYS A 147 13.06 -7.71 -9.71
N ALA A 148 13.05 -7.75 -8.37
CA ALA A 148 14.09 -8.31 -7.53
C ALA A 148 13.56 -9.52 -6.75
N ASN A 149 14.45 -10.37 -6.24
CA ASN A 149 14.08 -11.54 -5.43
C ASN A 149 13.83 -11.19 -3.95
N ILE A 150 14.34 -10.04 -3.49
CA ILE A 150 14.20 -9.53 -2.12
C ILE A 150 13.96 -8.03 -2.16
N SER A 151 13.51 -7.46 -1.03
CA SER A 151 13.41 -6.01 -0.88
C SER A 151 14.78 -5.36 -1.05
N THR A 152 14.95 -4.53 -2.08
CA THR A 152 16.19 -3.80 -2.33
C THR A 152 16.03 -2.33 -1.92
N PRO A 153 17.12 -1.68 -1.45
CA PRO A 153 17.09 -0.24 -1.23
C PRO A 153 16.78 0.52 -2.52
N PHE A 154 15.73 1.33 -2.50
CA PHE A 154 15.41 2.24 -3.60
C PHE A 154 16.47 3.34 -3.72
N ASN A 155 16.86 3.71 -4.94
CA ASN A 155 17.95 4.67 -5.18
C ASN A 155 17.48 6.14 -5.17
N GLY A 156 16.17 6.37 -5.15
CA GLY A 156 15.58 7.71 -5.09
C GLY A 156 15.20 8.30 -6.44
N ASN A 157 15.38 7.60 -7.56
CA ASN A 157 15.07 8.11 -8.89
C ASN A 157 13.98 7.26 -9.55
N LEU A 158 12.83 7.87 -9.81
CA LEU A 158 11.80 7.38 -10.73
C LEU A 158 11.96 8.16 -12.03
N SER A 159 12.62 7.57 -13.02
CA SER A 159 13.13 8.31 -14.18
C SER A 159 12.04 8.82 -15.13
N THR A 160 10.94 8.09 -15.26
CA THR A 160 9.82 8.39 -16.15
C THR A 160 8.50 8.01 -15.50
N SER A 161 7.37 8.32 -16.15
CA SER A 161 6.05 7.86 -15.71
C SER A 161 5.82 6.37 -15.89
N GLU A 162 6.77 5.65 -16.49
CA GLU A 162 6.74 4.19 -16.60
C GLU A 162 7.21 3.46 -15.33
N VAL A 163 7.81 4.22 -14.43
CA VAL A 163 8.38 3.71 -13.19
C VAL A 163 7.43 4.05 -12.05
N GLU A 164 6.74 3.02 -11.58
CA GLU A 164 5.83 3.08 -10.45
C GLU A 164 6.31 2.15 -9.34
N LEU A 165 6.25 2.65 -8.11
CA LEU A 165 6.48 1.86 -6.90
C LEU A 165 5.23 1.81 -6.05
N ALA A 166 4.96 0.64 -5.49
CA ALA A 166 4.06 0.47 -4.36
C ALA A 166 4.91 0.32 -3.10
N VAL A 167 4.72 1.21 -2.12
CA VAL A 167 5.52 1.28 -0.90
C VAL A 167 4.66 0.89 0.31
N PHE A 168 5.01 -0.27 0.87
CA PHE A 168 4.36 -0.90 2.01
C PHE A 168 5.25 -0.83 3.26
N THR A 169 4.71 -1.28 4.39
CA THR A 169 5.55 -1.63 5.54
C THR A 169 6.52 -2.75 5.15
N ASN A 170 7.59 -2.93 5.91
CA ASN A 170 8.48 -4.10 5.76
C ASN A 170 7.95 -5.39 6.42
N GLN A 171 6.71 -5.37 6.92
CA GLN A 171 6.08 -6.52 7.56
C GLN A 171 5.43 -7.39 6.49
N VAL A 172 5.94 -8.61 6.30
CA VAL A 172 5.40 -9.59 5.36
C VAL A 172 4.09 -10.16 5.90
N CYS A 173 3.08 -10.28 5.04
CA CYS A 173 1.82 -10.95 5.36
C CYS A 173 2.06 -12.44 5.66
N ASN A 174 1.58 -12.94 6.80
CA ASN A 174 1.69 -14.34 7.22
C ASN A 174 0.32 -14.95 7.55
N GLY A 175 -0.67 -14.71 6.67
CA GLY A 175 -2.07 -15.13 6.87
C GLY A 175 -2.91 -14.18 7.72
N ASP A 176 -2.35 -13.02 8.09
CA ASP A 176 -2.95 -11.93 8.87
C ASP A 176 -3.35 -10.72 8.02
N CYS A 177 -3.11 -10.81 6.72
CA CYS A 177 -3.66 -9.95 5.69
C CYS A 177 -4.96 -10.56 5.15
N ASP A 178 -5.93 -9.74 4.71
CA ASP A 178 -7.24 -10.21 4.21
C ASP A 178 -7.12 -11.29 3.13
N TYR A 179 -6.89 -10.88 1.87
CA TYR A 179 -6.58 -11.79 0.77
C TYR A 179 -5.33 -11.31 0.07
N THR A 180 -4.44 -12.25 -0.24
CA THR A 180 -3.24 -12.03 -1.03
C THR A 180 -3.30 -12.93 -2.25
N ARG A 181 -3.05 -12.38 -3.44
CA ARG A 181 -3.00 -13.18 -4.65
C ARG A 181 -1.92 -14.27 -4.49
N PRO A 182 -2.23 -15.55 -4.76
CA PRO A 182 -1.25 -16.63 -4.69
C PRO A 182 0.01 -16.31 -5.50
N LYS A 183 1.18 -16.67 -4.95
CA LYS A 183 2.52 -16.37 -5.52
C LYS A 183 2.87 -14.88 -5.63
N SER A 184 2.03 -13.96 -5.15
CA SER A 184 2.38 -12.54 -5.08
C SER A 184 3.25 -12.23 -3.85
N VAL A 185 4.04 -11.15 -3.94
CA VAL A 185 4.68 -10.54 -2.76
C VAL A 185 3.63 -9.72 -2.00
N ALA A 186 3.46 -9.97 -0.71
CA ALA A 186 2.47 -9.27 0.10
C ALA A 186 3.07 -8.78 1.43
N HIS A 187 2.88 -7.48 1.68
CA HIS A 187 3.27 -6.82 2.93
C HIS A 187 2.05 -6.11 3.53
N HIS A 188 2.11 -5.79 4.81
CA HIS A 188 1.06 -5.00 5.46
C HIS A 188 1.07 -3.56 4.92
N GLY A 189 -0.13 -3.03 4.71
CA GLY A 189 -0.31 -1.60 4.55
C GLY A 189 -0.11 -0.84 5.86
N TRP A 190 -0.16 0.49 5.75
CA TRP A 190 -0.05 1.39 6.89
C TRP A 190 -1.41 1.50 7.60
N SER A 191 -1.54 0.80 8.72
CA SER A 191 -2.78 0.75 9.51
C SER A 191 -2.93 1.95 10.45
N GLY A 192 -4.12 2.11 11.04
CA GLY A 192 -4.44 3.18 11.98
C GLY A 192 -5.18 4.35 11.35
N GLU A 193 -6.07 4.96 12.14
CA GLU A 193 -6.81 6.16 11.73
C GLU A 193 -5.93 7.41 11.77
N ALA A 194 -5.03 7.50 12.75
CA ALA A 194 -4.06 8.58 12.90
C ALA A 194 -2.67 8.17 12.36
N LYS A 195 -2.33 8.66 11.17
CA LYS A 195 -1.06 8.37 10.48
C LYS A 195 -0.65 9.53 9.58
N ALA A 196 0.65 9.76 9.46
CA ALA A 196 1.19 10.83 8.64
C ALA A 196 2.31 10.33 7.74
N PHE A 197 2.41 10.88 6.54
CA PHE A 197 3.40 10.51 5.53
C PHE A 197 4.05 11.78 5.03
N PHE A 198 5.36 11.89 5.15
CA PHE A 198 6.10 13.06 4.69
C PHE A 198 7.05 12.67 3.57
N ILE A 199 7.12 13.48 2.53
CA ILE A 199 7.96 13.28 1.36
C ILE A 199 8.77 14.55 1.09
N GLU A 200 10.04 14.41 0.72
CA GLU A 200 10.84 15.46 0.12
C GLU A 200 11.24 15.04 -1.29
N PHE A 201 10.88 15.82 -2.30
CA PHE A 201 11.09 15.44 -3.69
C PHE A 201 11.25 16.63 -4.64
N GLN A 202 11.82 16.34 -5.80
CA GLN A 202 11.87 17.17 -6.99
C GLN A 202 11.21 16.42 -8.15
N ALA A 203 10.53 17.14 -9.05
CA ALA A 203 9.83 16.55 -10.18
C ALA A 203 10.07 17.39 -11.44
N ASP A 204 11.19 17.15 -12.12
CA ASP A 204 11.47 17.79 -13.41
C ASP A 204 10.76 17.09 -14.56
N HIS A 205 10.67 17.76 -15.71
CA HIS A 205 10.05 17.22 -16.91
C HIS A 205 10.88 16.12 -17.55
N TYR A 206 10.28 14.94 -17.72
CA TYR A 206 10.85 13.85 -18.50
C TYR A 206 9.76 13.04 -19.18
N ASN A 207 9.92 12.82 -20.47
CA ASN A 207 9.03 11.95 -21.24
C ASN A 207 9.37 10.49 -21.00
N ASN A 208 8.39 9.62 -21.23
CA ASN A 208 8.62 8.18 -21.23
C ASN A 208 9.58 7.78 -22.35
N THR A 209 10.07 6.53 -22.26
CA THR A 209 10.91 5.93 -23.28
C THR A 209 10.21 5.99 -24.65
N PRO A 210 10.89 6.44 -25.72
CA PRO A 210 10.31 6.48 -27.06
C PRO A 210 9.76 5.11 -27.47
N GLY A 211 8.50 5.07 -27.91
CA GLY A 211 7.83 3.83 -28.32
C GLY A 211 7.28 2.98 -27.17
N SER A 212 7.28 3.48 -25.93
CA SER A 212 6.58 2.80 -24.84
C SER A 212 5.06 2.80 -25.06
N ASN A 213 4.43 1.69 -24.70
CA ASN A 213 2.98 1.48 -24.82
C ASN A 213 2.26 1.64 -23.48
N GLN A 214 2.90 2.22 -22.44
CA GLN A 214 2.36 2.32 -21.08
C GLN A 214 1.23 3.38 -20.93
N GLY A 215 0.43 3.58 -21.98
CA GLY A 215 -0.70 4.51 -22.01
C GLY A 215 -0.32 5.95 -22.36
N LEU A 216 -1.32 6.84 -22.31
CA LEU A 216 -1.20 8.29 -22.56
C LEU A 216 -0.52 9.05 -21.40
N ILE A 217 -0.15 8.36 -20.31
CA ILE A 217 0.42 8.96 -19.10
C ILE A 217 1.92 9.21 -19.35
N GLN A 218 2.26 10.43 -19.74
CA GLN A 218 3.65 10.89 -19.94
C GLN A 218 3.92 12.14 -19.13
N ASP A 219 5.13 12.24 -18.58
CA ASP A 219 5.57 13.42 -17.82
C ASP A 219 4.64 13.75 -16.64
N ALA A 220 4.14 12.69 -16.01
CA ALA A 220 3.00 12.69 -15.10
C ALA A 220 3.36 12.13 -13.72
N PRO A 221 4.20 12.82 -12.93
CA PRO A 221 4.57 12.35 -11.59
C PRO A 221 3.37 12.36 -10.65
N ALA A 222 3.34 11.40 -9.72
CA ALA A 222 2.26 11.26 -8.75
C ALA A 222 2.73 10.67 -7.43
N TRP A 223 2.01 11.01 -6.37
CA TRP A 223 2.07 10.36 -5.08
C TRP A 223 0.66 10.15 -4.54
N TRP A 224 0.31 8.89 -4.33
CA TRP A 224 -1.06 8.49 -4.09
C TRP A 224 -1.15 7.30 -3.12
N PHE A 225 -2.36 7.03 -2.65
CA PHE A 225 -2.63 6.10 -1.57
C PHE A 225 -3.81 5.21 -1.93
N LEU A 226 -3.53 3.92 -2.03
CA LEU A 226 -4.54 2.88 -2.17
C LEU A 226 -4.73 2.15 -0.85
N ASN A 227 -5.95 1.66 -0.62
CA ASN A 227 -6.17 0.58 0.34
C ASN A 227 -5.27 -0.61 -0.06
N ALA A 228 -4.54 -1.18 0.91
CA ALA A 228 -3.60 -2.27 0.65
C ALA A 228 -4.23 -3.52 0.00
N ASN A 229 -5.55 -3.71 0.09
CA ASN A 229 -6.25 -4.78 -0.63
C ASN A 229 -6.20 -4.62 -2.15
N ILE A 230 -6.12 -3.40 -2.68
CA ILE A 230 -6.07 -3.17 -4.12
C ILE A 230 -4.81 -3.80 -4.73
N PRO A 231 -3.59 -3.34 -4.39
CA PRO A 231 -2.37 -3.88 -4.97
C PRO A 231 -2.06 -5.32 -4.54
N ARG A 232 -2.54 -5.82 -3.39
CA ARG A 232 -2.35 -7.23 -2.98
C ARG A 232 -3.12 -8.24 -3.82
N ILE A 233 -4.15 -7.79 -4.55
CA ILE A 233 -5.03 -8.64 -5.35
C ILE A 233 -4.79 -8.38 -6.83
N LEU A 234 -5.20 -7.19 -7.29
CA LEU A 234 -5.11 -6.74 -8.67
C LEU A 234 -5.22 -5.21 -8.68
N GLN A 235 -4.11 -4.51 -8.90
CA GLN A 235 -4.13 -3.05 -8.96
C GLN A 235 -4.77 -2.54 -10.25
N TYR A 236 -4.44 -3.16 -11.38
CA TYR A 236 -4.84 -2.71 -12.71
C TYR A 236 -5.57 -3.80 -13.48
N GLY A 237 -6.71 -3.43 -14.08
CA GLY A 237 -7.48 -4.27 -14.99
C GLY A 237 -8.55 -5.12 -14.30
N ASP A 238 -9.15 -5.97 -15.12
CA ASP A 238 -10.19 -6.93 -14.76
C ASP A 238 -9.65 -8.36 -14.85
N ASP A 239 -10.44 -9.34 -14.39
CA ASP A 239 -10.20 -10.73 -14.72
C ASP A 239 -10.38 -11.00 -16.23
N ARG A 240 -10.02 -12.21 -16.70
CA ARG A 240 -10.19 -12.61 -18.11
C ARG A 240 -11.63 -12.54 -18.65
N ASN A 241 -12.63 -12.46 -17.78
CA ASN A 241 -14.04 -12.37 -18.15
C ASN A 241 -14.55 -10.92 -18.10
N GLY A 242 -13.69 -9.94 -17.79
CA GLY A 242 -14.08 -8.54 -17.64
C GLY A 242 -14.71 -8.21 -16.29
N ASN A 243 -14.49 -9.03 -15.25
CA ASN A 243 -14.97 -8.72 -13.90
C ASN A 243 -13.88 -8.00 -13.10
N PRO A 244 -14.18 -6.85 -12.48
CA PRO A 244 -13.21 -6.17 -11.63
C PRO A 244 -12.94 -7.00 -10.38
N CYS A 245 -11.69 -7.38 -10.20
CA CYS A 245 -11.20 -8.07 -9.00
C CYS A 245 -10.55 -7.11 -7.99
N SER A 246 -10.22 -5.91 -8.44
CA SER A 246 -9.79 -4.83 -7.56
C SER A 246 -10.94 -4.35 -6.70
N CYS A 247 -10.73 -4.26 -5.38
CA CYS A 247 -11.72 -3.64 -4.51
C CYS A 247 -11.85 -2.12 -4.71
N TRP A 248 -10.98 -1.51 -5.51
CA TRP A 248 -11.13 -0.12 -5.96
C TRP A 248 -12.50 0.11 -6.60
N ALA A 249 -12.91 -0.78 -7.50
CA ALA A 249 -14.22 -0.75 -8.18
C ALA A 249 -15.41 -0.85 -7.21
N TYR A 250 -15.19 -1.37 -6.00
CA TYR A 250 -16.22 -1.59 -4.99
C TYR A 250 -16.09 -0.67 -3.78
N GLY A 251 -15.20 0.33 -3.80
CA GLY A 251 -15.14 1.38 -2.78
C GLY A 251 -14.02 1.29 -1.76
N CYS A 252 -12.96 0.51 -2.03
CA CYS A 252 -11.74 0.55 -1.20
C CYS A 252 -11.07 1.94 -1.15
N GLY A 253 -11.35 2.76 -2.15
CA GLY A 253 -10.92 4.15 -2.22
C GLY A 253 -9.48 4.34 -2.66
N GLU A 254 -9.22 5.56 -3.09
CA GLU A 254 -7.93 6.05 -3.52
C GLU A 254 -7.82 7.52 -3.13
N PHE A 255 -6.66 7.90 -2.61
CA PHE A 255 -6.37 9.29 -2.30
C PHE A 255 -5.08 9.71 -2.99
N ASP A 256 -5.20 10.66 -3.90
CA ASP A 256 -4.10 11.30 -4.59
C ASP A 256 -3.65 12.49 -3.77
N ALA A 257 -2.51 12.35 -3.11
CA ALA A 257 -1.91 13.50 -2.43
C ALA A 257 -1.43 14.53 -3.45
N PHE A 258 -0.89 14.06 -4.57
CA PHE A 258 -0.88 14.84 -5.78
C PHE A 258 -0.81 13.97 -7.04
N GLU A 259 -1.43 14.45 -8.10
CA GLU A 259 -1.16 14.03 -9.46
C GLU A 259 -0.94 15.21 -10.40
N ILE A 260 -0.05 15.00 -11.35
CA ILE A 260 0.11 15.79 -12.56
C ILE A 260 -0.23 14.84 -13.70
N LEU A 261 -1.37 15.05 -14.36
CA LEU A 261 -1.94 14.08 -15.31
C LEU A 261 -1.79 14.47 -16.78
N GLU A 262 -1.15 15.61 -17.05
CA GLU A 262 -0.97 16.13 -18.40
C GLU A 262 0.50 16.47 -18.65
N MET A 263 0.96 16.18 -19.87
CA MET A 263 2.31 16.48 -20.30
C MET A 263 2.58 17.99 -20.22
N GLY A 264 3.64 18.38 -19.52
CA GLY A 264 3.99 19.79 -19.32
C GLY A 264 3.12 20.54 -18.30
N GLU A 265 2.15 19.88 -17.66
CA GLU A 265 1.35 20.50 -16.60
C GLU A 265 2.23 20.77 -15.37
N MET A 266 1.92 21.90 -14.71
CA MET A 266 2.64 22.40 -13.55
C MET A 266 1.80 22.32 -12.28
N ARG A 267 0.48 22.14 -12.37
CA ARG A 267 -0.41 22.07 -11.22
C ARG A 267 -0.47 20.64 -10.71
N ALA A 268 0.09 20.41 -9.54
CA ALA A 268 -0.03 19.18 -8.79
C ALA A 268 -1.29 19.27 -7.92
N LYS A 269 -2.29 18.42 -8.22
CA LYS A 269 -3.63 18.49 -7.60
C LYS A 269 -3.91 17.26 -6.78
N SER A 270 -4.65 17.42 -5.69
CA SER A 270 -5.10 16.31 -4.84
C SER A 270 -6.53 15.90 -5.19
N THR A 271 -6.80 14.60 -5.17
CA THR A 271 -8.12 14.02 -5.50
C THR A 271 -8.44 12.88 -4.54
N LEU A 272 -9.70 12.78 -4.11
CA LEU A 272 -10.20 11.64 -3.35
C LEU A 272 -11.23 10.88 -4.19
N HIS A 273 -10.93 9.64 -4.51
CA HIS A 273 -11.80 8.72 -5.22
C HIS A 273 -12.52 7.80 -4.22
N ARG A 274 -13.86 7.87 -4.20
CA ARG A 274 -14.71 7.04 -3.34
C ARG A 274 -15.58 6.08 -4.15
N GLN A 275 -16.27 5.19 -3.43
CA GLN A 275 -17.22 4.24 -4.02
C GLN A 275 -18.20 4.95 -4.97
N GLY A 276 -18.45 4.32 -6.13
CA GLY A 276 -19.30 4.90 -7.17
C GLY A 276 -18.62 5.95 -8.05
N ASN A 277 -17.27 6.03 -7.99
CA ASN A 277 -16.47 7.06 -8.65
C ASN A 277 -16.92 8.47 -8.25
N ILE A 278 -17.29 8.64 -6.98
CA ILE A 278 -17.53 9.96 -6.42
C ILE A 278 -16.17 10.57 -6.18
N GLU A 279 -15.80 11.46 -7.10
CA GLU A 279 -14.57 12.24 -7.04
C GLU A 279 -14.81 13.49 -6.20
N GLY A 280 -13.99 13.68 -5.17
CA GLY A 280 -13.89 14.92 -4.41
C GLY A 280 -12.51 15.50 -4.59
N GLY A 281 -12.38 16.53 -5.43
CA GLY A 281 -11.14 17.30 -5.58
C GLY A 281 -11.15 18.57 -4.76
N ASP A 282 -9.97 19.04 -4.37
CA ASP A 282 -9.76 20.41 -3.89
C ASP A 282 -9.35 21.29 -5.09
N SER A 283 -9.76 22.56 -5.10
CA SER A 283 -9.30 23.51 -6.14
C SER A 283 -7.87 23.99 -5.88
N ASN A 284 -7.37 23.78 -4.67
CA ASN A 284 -5.99 24.03 -4.30
C ASN A 284 -5.03 23.11 -5.05
N TYR A 285 -3.86 23.65 -5.36
CA TYR A 285 -2.78 22.96 -6.02
C TYR A 285 -1.47 23.60 -5.60
N PHE A 286 -0.40 22.83 -5.65
CA PHE A 286 0.95 23.39 -5.62
C PHE A 286 1.61 23.27 -6.99
N LEU A 287 2.60 24.13 -7.22
CA LEU A 287 3.37 24.07 -8.46
C LEU A 287 4.39 22.93 -8.37
N ARG A 288 4.42 22.12 -9.43
CA ARG A 288 5.42 21.09 -9.69
C ARG A 288 6.81 21.62 -9.34
N PRO A 289 7.56 20.94 -8.45
CA PRO A 289 8.87 21.39 -8.02
C PRO A 289 9.92 21.08 -9.09
N VAL A 290 9.99 21.93 -10.13
CA VAL A 290 11.00 21.87 -11.20
C VAL A 290 12.26 22.63 -10.76
N GLY A 291 13.41 21.98 -10.85
CA GLY A 291 14.73 22.54 -10.52
C GLY A 291 14.97 22.79 -9.03
N LYS A 292 14.08 22.30 -8.16
CA LYS A 292 14.18 22.43 -6.69
C LYS A 292 13.47 21.27 -5.99
N THR A 293 13.78 21.06 -4.72
CA THR A 293 13.00 20.17 -3.85
C THR A 293 11.94 20.95 -3.09
N ILE A 294 10.87 20.26 -2.70
CA ILE A 294 9.89 20.72 -1.69
C ILE A 294 9.62 19.57 -0.71
N LYS A 295 9.04 19.91 0.44
CA LYS A 295 8.55 18.95 1.43
C LYS A 295 7.04 18.99 1.47
N VAL A 296 6.40 17.82 1.44
CA VAL A 296 4.94 17.70 1.51
C VAL A 296 4.58 16.68 2.58
N ALA A 297 3.59 17.03 3.41
CA ALA A 297 2.96 16.15 4.37
C ALA A 297 1.58 15.72 3.90
N VAL A 298 1.21 14.48 4.22
CA VAL A 298 -0.16 13.99 4.20
C VAL A 298 -0.48 13.43 5.56
N VAL A 299 -1.51 13.97 6.22
CA VAL A 299 -1.90 13.61 7.57
C VAL A 299 -3.33 13.10 7.57
N TRP A 300 -3.52 11.85 7.97
CA TRP A 300 -4.82 11.34 8.39
C TRP A 300 -4.97 11.60 9.88
N ASN A 301 -5.96 12.40 10.25
CA ASN A 301 -6.28 12.70 11.64
C ASN A 301 -7.75 13.09 11.76
N ASP A 302 -8.45 12.61 12.79
CA ASP A 302 -9.85 12.97 13.09
C ASP A 302 -10.83 12.87 11.92
N TYR A 303 -10.72 11.79 11.11
CA TYR A 303 -11.53 11.54 9.89
C TYR A 303 -11.28 12.50 8.72
N ASP A 304 -10.24 13.32 8.81
CA ASP A 304 -9.79 14.19 7.73
C ASP A 304 -8.46 13.71 7.15
N ILE A 305 -8.23 14.08 5.88
CA ILE A 305 -6.93 14.01 5.21
C ILE A 305 -6.49 15.43 4.91
N THR A 306 -5.35 15.84 5.46
CA THR A 306 -4.71 17.11 5.12
C THR A 306 -3.48 16.85 4.25
N VAL A 307 -3.37 17.55 3.13
CA VAL A 307 -2.12 17.70 2.38
C VAL A 307 -1.55 19.07 2.69
N ALA A 308 -0.26 19.18 2.99
CA ALA A 308 0.37 20.46 3.30
C ALA A 308 1.81 20.53 2.77
N ILE A 309 2.19 21.67 2.18
CA ILE A 309 3.60 21.99 1.91
C ILE A 309 4.26 22.40 3.22
N LEU A 310 5.40 21.81 3.52
CA LEU A 310 6.18 22.12 4.72
C LEU A 310 7.32 23.10 4.39
N ASP A 311 7.74 23.88 5.38
CA ASP A 311 8.95 24.70 5.29
C ASP A 311 10.19 23.86 4.98
N ASP A 312 11.12 24.43 4.21
CA ASP A 312 12.41 23.80 3.88
C ASP A 312 13.22 23.43 5.14
N SER A 313 13.02 24.14 6.25
CA SER A 313 13.68 23.88 7.54
C SER A 313 13.02 22.75 8.34
N PHE A 314 11.85 22.26 7.95
CA PHE A 314 11.14 21.21 8.68
C PHE A 314 11.94 19.91 8.68
N SER A 315 12.17 19.34 9.86
CA SER A 315 12.93 18.09 10.02
C SER A 315 12.00 16.90 10.11
N PHE A 316 12.29 15.83 9.38
CA PHE A 316 11.59 14.55 9.53
C PHE A 316 12.16 13.81 10.75
N SER A 317 12.00 14.37 11.96
CA SER A 317 12.56 13.83 13.20
C SER A 317 12.00 12.45 13.58
N GLU A 318 12.61 11.75 14.53
CA GLU A 318 12.08 10.46 15.02
C GLU A 318 10.73 10.57 15.72
N THR A 319 10.44 11.74 16.29
CA THR A 319 9.18 12.05 16.94
C THR A 319 8.68 13.41 16.48
N LEU A 320 7.36 13.56 16.42
CA LEU A 320 6.69 14.85 16.25
C LEU A 320 5.78 15.09 17.44
N THR A 321 5.76 16.34 17.92
CA THR A 321 4.84 16.74 18.99
C THR A 321 3.42 16.86 18.45
N ALA A 322 2.44 16.77 19.36
CA ALA A 322 1.05 17.07 19.02
C ALA A 322 0.88 18.48 18.42
N SER A 323 1.66 19.46 18.89
CA SER A 323 1.62 20.83 18.33
C SER A 323 2.13 20.89 16.90
N GLN A 324 3.21 20.19 16.55
CA GLN A 324 3.69 20.14 15.18
C GLN A 324 2.65 19.56 14.22
N ILE A 325 1.94 18.50 14.64
CA ILE A 325 0.85 17.94 13.83
C ILE A 325 -0.34 18.90 13.78
N ALA A 326 -0.71 19.52 14.90
CA ALA A 326 -1.79 20.52 14.94
C ALA A 326 -1.52 21.70 14.00
N ASP A 327 -0.27 22.16 13.93
CA ASP A 327 0.15 23.22 13.01
C ASP A 327 0.03 22.75 11.55
N ILE A 328 0.46 21.51 11.22
CA ILE A 328 0.35 20.95 9.87
C ILE A 328 -1.11 20.79 9.42
N VAL A 329 -2.00 20.36 10.32
CA VAL A 329 -3.44 20.17 10.01
C VAL A 329 -4.26 21.45 10.20
N SER A 330 -3.63 22.56 10.57
CA SER A 330 -4.32 23.84 10.71
C SER A 330 -4.72 24.36 9.33
N TYR A 331 -5.94 23.99 8.91
CA TYR A 331 -6.47 24.38 7.62
C TYR A 331 -6.96 25.83 7.62
N SER A 332 -6.67 26.55 6.54
CA SER A 332 -7.25 27.86 6.26
C SER A 332 -7.84 27.87 4.86
N GLU A 333 -9.12 28.24 4.72
CA GLU A 333 -9.79 28.35 3.41
C GLU A 333 -9.10 29.35 2.45
N GLN A 334 -8.22 30.22 2.95
CA GLN A 334 -7.47 31.18 2.15
C GLN A 334 -6.04 30.71 1.82
N SER A 335 -5.61 29.57 2.36
CA SER A 335 -4.29 29.03 2.11
C SER A 335 -4.26 28.31 0.76
N ASN A 336 -3.15 28.49 0.05
CA ASN A 336 -2.82 27.84 -1.21
C ASN A 336 -1.72 26.78 -1.04
N THR A 337 -1.38 26.46 0.21
CA THR A 337 -0.30 25.52 0.57
C THR A 337 -0.82 24.23 1.20
N ASP A 338 -2.13 24.11 1.36
CA ASP A 338 -2.79 22.96 1.99
C ASP A 338 -4.12 22.60 1.28
N SER A 339 -4.60 21.39 1.53
CA SER A 339 -5.88 20.88 1.04
C SER A 339 -6.48 19.96 2.09
N LEU A 340 -7.81 20.01 2.26
CA LEU A 340 -8.52 19.28 3.31
C LEU A 340 -9.63 18.41 2.71
N PHE A 341 -9.63 17.13 3.06
CA PHE A 341 -10.60 16.15 2.59
C PHE A 341 -11.26 15.41 3.74
N ALA A 342 -12.56 15.62 3.94
CA ALA A 342 -13.33 14.88 4.94
C ALA A 342 -13.65 13.46 4.45
N ILE A 343 -13.21 12.42 5.15
CA ILE A 343 -13.44 11.01 4.77
C ILE A 343 -14.90 10.60 4.99
N GLY A 344 -15.61 11.31 5.86
CA GLY A 344 -16.99 11.01 6.27
C GLY A 344 -17.04 10.03 7.45
N THR A 345 -18.07 10.14 8.28
CA THR A 345 -18.33 9.29 9.45
C THR A 345 -19.14 8.05 9.12
#